data_AF-A0A9D8BK09-F1
#
_entry.id   AF-A0A9D8BK09-F1
#
_cell.length_a   1.000
_cell.length_b   1.000
_cell.length_c   1.000
_cell.angle_alpha   90.00
_cell.angle_beta   90.00
_cell.angle_gamma   90.00
#
_symmetry.space_group_name_H-M   'P 1'
#
loop_
_entity.id
_entity.type
_entity.pdbx_description
1 polymer ?
#
loop_
_entity_poly.entity_id
_entity_poly.type
_entity_poly.pdbx_seq_one_letter_code
_entity_poly.pdbx_strand_id
1 'polypeptide(L)'
;RKDAELHAEDDKKKREVVDVRNGADALIFNLEKQMREHDSKIGDDLKKSINTKIGDLKDILKKDDASVDEIKKATETLSTEAQQIGKIIYEAAQKGESTSNSAAEDSGEKVVDAEVVEDKE
;
A
#
# COMPACT_ATOMS: atom_id res chain seq x y z
N ARG A 1 -19.74 8.95 34.99
CA ARG A 1 -20.10 8.87 33.55
C ARG A 1 -19.06 9.58 32.71
N LYS A 2 -18.77 10.87 32.97
CA LYS A 2 -17.67 11.60 32.30
C LYS A 2 -16.30 10.90 32.32
N ASP A 3 -15.90 10.28 33.43
CA ASP A 3 -14.59 9.58 33.47
C ASP A 3 -14.54 8.33 32.58
N ALA A 4 -15.65 7.62 32.40
CA ALA A 4 -15.72 6.44 31.54
C ALA A 4 -15.71 6.80 30.05
N GLU A 5 -16.30 7.95 29.69
CA GLU A 5 -16.34 8.45 28.32
C GLU A 5 -14.98 9.00 27.87
N LEU A 6 -14.27 9.71 28.75
CA LEU A 6 -12.92 10.23 28.47
C LEU A 6 -11.90 9.10 28.27
N HIS A 7 -11.96 8.05 29.09
CA HIS A 7 -11.06 6.90 28.94
C HIS A 7 -11.33 6.11 27.65
N ALA A 8 -12.60 6.00 27.25
CA ALA A 8 -12.97 5.33 26.00
C ALA A 8 -12.42 6.06 24.76
N GLU A 9 -12.41 7.39 24.75
CA GLU A 9 -11.83 8.16 23.65
C GLU A 9 -10.31 8.08 23.58
N ASP A 10 -9.63 8.13 24.73
CA ASP A 10 -8.17 8.05 24.77
C ASP A 10 -7.66 6.64 24.39
N ASP A 11 -8.35 5.59 24.83
CA ASP A 11 -8.02 4.22 24.42
C ASP A 11 -8.29 3.99 22.93
N LYS A 12 -9.37 4.57 22.39
CA LYS A 12 -9.67 4.52 20.95
C LYS A 12 -8.57 5.20 20.13
N LYS A 13 -8.10 6.37 20.55
CA LYS A 13 -7.00 7.10 19.88
C LYS A 13 -5.70 6.31 19.91
N LYS A 14 -5.33 5.72 21.06
CA LYS A 14 -4.14 4.87 21.17
C LYS A 14 -4.21 3.68 20.23
N ARG A 15 -5.36 3.02 20.18
CA ARG A 15 -5.58 1.89 19.26
C ARG A 15 -5.46 2.33 17.81
N GLU A 16 -6.09 3.44 17.44
CA GLU A 16 -6.04 3.95 16.07
C GLU A 16 -4.59 4.28 15.65
N VAL A 17 -3.79 4.91 16.52
CA VAL A 17 -2.37 5.16 16.26
C VAL A 17 -1.62 3.86 15.97
N VAL A 18 -1.82 2.84 16.79
CA VAL A 18 -1.16 1.53 16.59
C VAL A 18 -1.59 0.89 15.27
N ASP A 19 -2.89 0.90 14.96
CA ASP A 19 -3.44 0.32 13.74
C ASP A 19 -2.87 1.01 12.48
N VAL A 20 -2.79 2.35 12.47
CA VAL A 20 -2.21 3.08 11.32
C VAL A 20 -0.70 2.88 11.20
N ARG A 21 0.04 2.79 12.31
CA ARG A 21 1.48 2.50 12.28
C ARG A 21 1.76 1.12 11.71
N ASN A 22 1.03 0.10 12.19
CA ASN A 22 1.15 -1.27 11.69
C ASN A 22 0.80 -1.36 10.20
N GLY A 23 -0.26 -0.67 9.75
CA GLY A 23 -0.62 -0.61 8.34
C GLY A 23 0.46 0.06 7.47
N ALA A 24 1.06 1.14 7.97
CA ALA A 24 2.15 1.85 7.30
C ALA A 24 3.42 0.98 7.19
N ASP A 25 3.81 0.30 8.27
CA ASP A 25 4.94 -0.63 8.28
C ASP A 25 4.73 -1.81 7.32
N ALA A 26 3.52 -2.38 7.30
CA ALA A 26 3.16 -3.46 6.38
C ALA A 26 3.26 -3.02 4.91
N LEU A 27 2.77 -1.81 4.59
CA LEU A 27 2.89 -1.22 3.26
C LEU A 27 4.35 -1.05 2.85
N ILE A 28 5.16 -0.44 3.72
CA ILE A 28 6.60 -0.26 3.50
C ILE A 28 7.26 -1.58 3.18
N PHE A 29 7.05 -2.61 4.01
CA PHE A 29 7.68 -3.91 3.81
C PHE A 29 7.29 -4.55 2.48
N ASN A 30 5.99 -4.49 2.13
CA ASN A 30 5.50 -5.04 0.87
C ASN A 30 6.13 -4.33 -0.34
N LEU A 31 6.24 -3.00 -0.30
CA LEU A 31 6.85 -2.23 -1.38
C LEU A 31 8.34 -2.46 -1.50
N GLU A 32 9.09 -2.47 -0.40
CA GLU A 32 10.51 -2.81 -0.42
C GLU A 32 10.75 -4.19 -1.03
N LYS A 33 9.87 -5.15 -0.73
CA LYS A 33 9.91 -6.48 -1.33
C LYS A 33 9.63 -6.43 -2.84
N GLN A 34 8.51 -5.84 -3.26
CA GLN A 34 8.13 -5.74 -4.68
C GLN A 34 9.20 -5.01 -5.51
N MET A 35 9.78 -3.94 -4.96
CA MET A 35 10.84 -3.18 -5.61
C MET A 35 12.10 -4.03 -5.82
N ARG A 36 12.46 -4.87 -4.85
CA ARG A 36 13.60 -5.79 -4.98
C ARG A 36 13.33 -6.90 -5.99
N GLU A 37 12.14 -7.48 -5.97
CA GLU A 37 11.75 -8.58 -6.86
C GLU A 37 11.61 -8.14 -8.33
N HIS A 38 11.22 -6.88 -8.55
CA HIS A 38 11.00 -6.31 -9.88
C HIS A 38 11.99 -5.18 -10.20
N ASP A 39 13.15 -5.16 -9.55
CA ASP A 39 14.12 -4.07 -9.67
C ASP A 39 14.51 -3.79 -11.13
N SER A 40 14.69 -4.83 -11.94
CA SER A 40 15.03 -4.69 -13.36
C SER A 40 13.92 -4.12 -14.25
N LYS A 41 12.67 -4.11 -13.77
CA LYS A 41 11.48 -3.63 -14.49
C LYS A 41 11.07 -2.22 -14.09
N ILE A 42 11.47 -1.77 -12.90
CA ILE A 42 11.13 -0.45 -12.36
C ILE A 42 12.21 0.54 -12.80
N GLY A 43 11.82 1.70 -13.35
CA GLY A 43 12.77 2.75 -13.72
C GLY A 43 13.44 3.39 -12.51
N ASP A 44 14.70 3.83 -12.65
CA ASP A 44 15.50 4.40 -11.57
C ASP A 44 14.85 5.64 -10.92
N ASP A 45 14.18 6.47 -11.72
CA ASP A 45 13.48 7.66 -11.21
C ASP A 45 12.32 7.28 -10.29
N LEU A 46 11.54 6.27 -10.68
CA LEU A 46 10.44 5.76 -9.86
C LEU A 46 10.96 5.07 -8.59
N LYS A 47 12.05 4.29 -8.70
CA LYS A 47 12.70 3.70 -7.51
C LYS A 47 13.16 4.77 -6.54
N LYS A 48 13.78 5.84 -7.01
CA LYS A 48 14.25 6.94 -6.15
C LYS A 48 13.09 7.65 -5.47
N SER A 49 12.01 7.93 -6.21
CA SER A 49 10.81 8.57 -5.66
C SER A 49 10.23 7.75 -4.51
N ILE A 50 10.03 6.44 -4.75
CA ILE A 50 9.41 5.56 -3.77
C ILE A 50 10.32 5.32 -2.56
N ASN A 51 11.62 5.11 -2.77
CA ASN A 51 12.57 4.99 -1.65
C ASN A 51 12.60 6.25 -0.79
N THR A 52 12.47 7.44 -1.40
CA THR A 52 12.39 8.70 -0.65
C THR A 52 11.14 8.73 0.22
N LYS A 53 9.97 8.41 -0.34
CA LYS A 53 8.71 8.37 0.42
C LYS A 53 8.68 7.29 1.51
N ILE A 54 9.29 6.14 1.25
CA ILE A 54 9.48 5.09 2.27
C ILE A 54 10.33 5.65 3.41
N GLY A 55 11.41 6.37 3.10
CA GLY A 55 12.24 7.05 4.10
C GLY A 55 11.43 8.04 4.93
N ASP A 56 10.67 8.92 4.27
CA ASP A 56 9.84 9.94 4.93
C ASP A 56 8.80 9.30 5.86
N LEU A 57 8.10 8.25 5.40
CA LEU A 57 7.13 7.53 6.23
C LEU A 57 7.81 6.81 7.39
N LYS A 58 8.95 6.14 7.18
CA LYS A 58 9.75 5.54 8.26
C LYS A 58 10.17 6.58 9.30
N ASP A 59 10.55 7.77 8.87
CA ASP A 59 10.97 8.83 9.79
C ASP A 59 9.79 9.42 10.58
N ILE A 60 8.59 9.49 9.99
CA ILE A 60 7.35 9.80 10.72
C ILE A 60 7.05 8.68 11.74
N LEU A 61 7.17 7.41 11.35
CA LEU A 61 6.95 6.26 12.23
C LEU A 61 8.01 6.08 13.33
N LYS A 62 9.13 6.81 13.29
CA LYS A 62 10.09 6.88 14.41
C LYS A 62 9.73 7.95 15.43
N LYS A 63 8.86 8.90 15.09
CA LYS A 63 8.41 9.94 16.02
C LYS A 63 7.34 9.33 16.93
N ASP A 64 7.58 9.42 18.24
CA ASP A 64 6.65 8.95 19.26
C ASP A 64 5.37 9.80 19.32
N ASP A 65 5.45 11.05 18.86
CA ASP A 65 4.38 12.05 18.85
C ASP A 65 3.73 12.26 17.46
N ALA A 66 4.08 11.44 16.46
CA ALA A 66 3.46 11.51 15.14
C ALA A 66 1.94 11.35 15.26
N SER A 67 1.21 12.32 14.72
CA SER A 67 -0.25 12.27 14.70
C SER A 67 -0.77 11.21 13.73
N VAL A 68 -1.97 10.69 14.01
CA VAL A 68 -2.66 9.75 13.13
C VAL A 68 -2.78 10.30 11.71
N ASP A 69 -3.11 11.59 11.58
CA ASP A 69 -3.28 12.25 10.28
C ASP A 69 -1.97 12.36 9.50
N GLU A 70 -0.84 12.64 10.17
CA GLU A 70 0.48 12.63 9.53
C GLU A 70 0.83 11.25 8.97
N ILE A 71 0.62 10.20 9.77
CA ILE A 71 0.89 8.81 9.35
C ILE A 71 -0.01 8.44 8.18
N LYS A 72 -1.32 8.71 8.28
CA LYS A 72 -2.29 8.42 7.21
C LYS A 72 -1.92 9.14 5.92
N LYS A 73 -1.66 10.44 5.98
CA LYS A 73 -1.32 11.24 4.80
C LYS A 73 -0.04 10.77 4.12
N ALA A 74 1.00 10.45 4.89
CA ALA A 74 2.25 9.90 4.34
C ALA A 74 2.03 8.50 3.76
N THR A 75 1.22 7.67 4.40
CA THR A 75 0.83 6.34 3.92
C THR A 75 0.05 6.42 2.60
N GLU A 76 -0.93 7.32 2.48
CA GLU A 76 -1.67 7.57 1.24
C GLU A 76 -0.75 8.08 0.12
N THR A 77 0.19 8.96 0.45
CA THR A 77 1.15 9.53 -0.50
C THR A 77 2.11 8.46 -1.04
N LEU A 78 2.52 7.51 -0.19
CA LEU A 78 3.31 6.34 -0.57
C LEU A 78 2.47 5.35 -1.39
N SER A 79 1.24 5.05 -0.95
CA SER A 79 0.30 4.15 -1.63
C SER A 79 -0.01 4.62 -3.07
N THR A 80 -0.19 5.93 -3.26
CA THR A 80 -0.42 6.51 -4.59
C THR A 80 0.75 6.28 -5.53
N GLU A 81 1.99 6.40 -5.04
CA GLU A 81 3.16 6.09 -5.86
C GLU A 81 3.33 4.58 -6.10
N ALA A 82 3.03 3.76 -5.09
CA ALA A 82 3.06 2.31 -5.19
C ALA A 82 2.14 1.75 -6.29
N GLN A 83 1.05 2.44 -6.61
CA GLN A 83 0.18 2.07 -7.74
C GLN A 83 0.96 2.01 -9.06
N GLN A 84 1.98 2.85 -9.25
CA GLN A 84 2.83 2.83 -10.45
C GLN A 84 3.67 1.55 -10.53
N ILE A 85 4.18 1.06 -9.38
CA ILE A 85 4.84 -0.25 -9.31
C ILE A 85 3.87 -1.35 -9.70
N GLY A 86 2.66 -1.35 -9.11
CA GLY A 86 1.64 -2.36 -9.42
C GLY A 86 1.30 -2.42 -10.91
N LYS A 87 1.18 -1.26 -11.57
CA LYS A 87 0.96 -1.17 -13.03
C LYS A 87 2.12 -1.77 -13.83
N ILE A 88 3.36 -1.46 -13.47
CA ILE A 88 4.56 -2.01 -14.14
C ILE A 88 4.63 -3.53 -13.97
N ILE A 89 4.37 -4.04 -12.78
CA ILE A 89 4.37 -5.47 -12.49
C ILE A 89 3.29 -6.17 -13.32
N TYR A 90 2.07 -5.62 -13.33
CA TYR A 90 0.95 -6.17 -14.08
C TYR A 90 1.21 -6.17 -15.59
N GLU A 91 1.70 -5.06 -16.15
CA GLU A 91 2.07 -4.97 -17.57
C GLU A 91 3.19 -5.95 -17.93
N ALA A 92 4.15 -6.14 -17.03
CA ALA A 92 5.23 -7.11 -17.22
C ALA A 92 4.77 -8.57 -17.05
N ALA A 93 3.71 -8.82 -16.29
CA ALA A 93 3.07 -10.14 -16.20
C ALA A 93 2.30 -10.44 -17.50
N GLN A 94 1.53 -9.48 -18.03
CA GLN A 94 0.82 -9.64 -19.30
C GLN A 94 1.76 -9.86 -20.50
N LYS A 95 2.93 -9.20 -20.52
CA LYS A 95 3.96 -9.47 -21.53
C LYS A 95 4.73 -10.78 -21.33
N GLY A 96 4.69 -11.34 -20.12
CA GLY A 96 5.32 -12.63 -19.77
C GLY A 96 4.43 -13.84 -20.02
N GLU A 97 3.13 -13.65 -20.24
CA GLU A 97 2.13 -14.71 -20.44
C GLU A 97 2.16 -15.33 -21.85
N SER A 98 3.36 -15.54 -22.39
CA SER A 98 3.64 -16.59 -23.36
C SER A 98 4.44 -17.75 -22.75
N THR A 99 4.80 -17.71 -21.46
CA THR A 99 5.43 -18.88 -20.81
C THR A 99 5.16 -18.94 -19.31
N SER A 100 4.35 -19.94 -18.95
CA SER A 100 4.27 -20.64 -17.66
C SER A 100 3.30 -20.13 -16.59
N ASN A 101 2.39 -21.06 -16.30
CA ASN A 101 1.29 -21.07 -15.36
C ASN A 101 1.75 -21.27 -13.90
N SER A 102 0.95 -20.71 -12.98
CA SER A 102 0.77 -21.06 -11.55
C SER A 102 1.82 -20.65 -10.50
N ALA A 103 1.45 -19.71 -9.60
CA ALA A 103 1.18 -19.99 -8.18
C ALA A 103 0.77 -18.74 -7.35
N ALA A 104 -0.38 -18.86 -6.67
CA ALA A 104 -0.88 -18.21 -5.43
C ALA A 104 -1.05 -16.68 -5.40
N GLU A 105 -2.28 -16.15 -5.41
CA GLU A 105 -3.22 -15.99 -4.27
C GLU A 105 -2.67 -15.16 -3.10
N ASP A 106 -3.11 -13.91 -2.98
CA ASP A 106 -3.96 -13.41 -1.89
C ASP A 106 -4.06 -11.86 -1.94
N SER A 107 -5.20 -11.32 -1.48
CA SER A 107 -5.64 -9.91 -1.46
C SER A 107 -6.59 -9.52 -2.60
N GLY A 108 -7.84 -9.96 -2.42
CA GLY A 108 -8.99 -9.48 -3.17
C GLY A 108 -9.23 -7.99 -2.98
N GLU A 109 -9.42 -7.30 -4.10
CA GLU A 109 -10.57 -6.43 -4.37
C GLU A 109 -10.39 -5.87 -5.78
N LYS A 110 -10.91 -6.60 -6.77
CA LYS A 110 -11.20 -6.02 -8.08
C LYS A 110 -12.48 -6.67 -8.58
N VAL A 111 -13.60 -6.10 -8.15
CA VAL A 111 -14.86 -6.19 -8.88
C VAL A 111 -14.59 -5.64 -10.27
N VAL A 112 -14.38 -6.54 -11.23
CA VAL A 112 -14.52 -6.23 -12.64
C VAL A 112 -15.98 -6.52 -12.96
N ASP A 113 -16.79 -5.48 -12.92
CA ASP A 113 -18.15 -5.50 -13.46
C ASP A 113 -18.01 -5.63 -14.98
N ALA A 114 -17.89 -6.88 -15.43
CA ALA A 114 -17.92 -7.24 -16.82
C ALA A 114 -19.37 -7.10 -17.30
N GLU A 115 -19.75 -5.90 -17.72
CA GLU A 115 -20.92 -5.72 -18.58
C GLU A 115 -20.61 -6.38 -19.93
N VAL A 116 -20.93 -7.67 -20.02
CA VAL A 116 -20.98 -8.41 -21.27
C VAL A 116 -22.09 -7.80 -22.11
N VAL A 117 -21.70 -7.02 -23.11
CA VAL A 117 -22.57 -6.59 -24.21
C VAL A 117 -22.95 -7.85 -24.97
N GLU A 118 -24.13 -8.37 -24.67
CA GLU A 118 -24.76 -9.48 -25.37
C GLU A 118 -25.33 -8.93 -26.69
N ASP A 119 -24.51 -8.93 -27.75
CA ASP A 119 -24.99 -8.84 -29.12
C ASP A 119 -25.90 -10.06 -29.38
N LYS A 120 -27.21 -9.80 -29.52
CA LYS A 120 -28.18 -10.76 -30.03
C LYS A 120 -28.55 -10.34 -31.46
N GLU A 121 -28.24 -11.24 -32.39
CA GLU A 121 -28.77 -11.27 -33.77
C GLU A 121 -30.30 -11.22 -33.83
#